data_AF-A0A7C5B6S8-F1
#
_entry.id   AF-A0A7C5B6S8-F1
#
_cell.length_a   1.000
_cell.length_b   1.000
_cell.length_c   1.000
_cell.angle_alpha   90.00
_cell.angle_beta   90.00
_cell.angle_gamma   90.00
#
_symmetry.space_group_name_H-M   'P 1'
#
loop_
_entity.id
_entity.type
_entity.pdbx_description
1 polymer ?
#
loop_
_entity_poly.entity_id
_entity_poly.type
_entity_poly.pdbx_seq_one_letter_code
_entity_poly.pdbx_strand_id
1 'polypeptide(L)' 'MKTYLKTILNSEGASAREVAKVLEGLGFTTALGHHDHVYDWGKKDRSVEEVLNFLEKVHNALKGMNVQYEVTTL' A
#
# COMPACT_ATOMS: atom_id res chain seq x y z
N MET A 1 2.67 8.45 12.57
CA MET A 1 2.47 7.03 12.23
C MET A 1 2.66 6.86 10.73
N LYS A 2 3.24 5.75 10.29
CA LYS A 2 3.46 5.41 8.89
C LYS A 2 2.98 3.99 8.61
N THR A 3 2.41 3.78 7.43
CA THR A 3 2.08 2.44 6.94
C THR A 3 2.97 2.13 5.74
N TYR A 4 3.62 0.99 5.78
CA TYR A 4 4.50 0.50 4.73
C TYR A 4 3.85 -0.68 4.03
N LEU A 5 3.98 -0.71 2.70
CA LEU A 5 3.62 -1.85 1.89
C LEU A 5 4.86 -2.44 1.24
N LYS A 6 4.98 -3.75 1.35
CA LYS A 6 5.89 -4.54 0.52
C LYS A 6 5.05 -5.37 -0.43
N THR A 7 5.32 -5.28 -1.72
CA THR A 7 4.56 -5.95 -2.78
C THR A 7 5.36 -7.12 -3.35
N ILE A 8 4.65 -8.21 -3.66
CA ILE A 8 5.19 -9.37 -4.36
C ILE A 8 4.40 -9.46 -5.67
N LEU A 9 5.09 -9.16 -6.76
CA LEU A 9 4.53 -9.09 -8.11
C LEU A 9 4.49 -10.46 -8.77
N ASN A 10 3.49 -10.67 -9.62
CA ASN A 10 3.33 -11.85 -10.47
C ASN A 10 3.47 -11.44 -11.94
N SER A 11 4.18 -12.23 -12.75
CA SER A 11 4.33 -11.96 -14.20
C SER A 11 3.00 -11.98 -14.96
N GLU A 12 2.02 -12.74 -14.46
CA GLU A 12 0.66 -12.82 -15.01
C GLU A 12 -0.30 -11.79 -14.38
N GLY A 13 0.23 -10.89 -13.55
CA GLY A 13 -0.52 -9.82 -12.89
C GLY A 13 -0.28 -8.45 -13.51
N ALA A 14 -0.74 -7.43 -12.81
CA ALA A 14 -0.44 -6.05 -13.16
C ALA A 14 1.06 -5.77 -13.00
N SER A 15 1.60 -4.91 -13.87
CA SER A 15 3.00 -4.52 -13.81
C SER A 15 3.30 -3.70 -12.55
N ALA A 16 4.57 -3.67 -12.14
CA ALA A 16 5.06 -2.84 -11.03
C ALA A 16 4.61 -1.37 -11.15
N ARG A 17 4.59 -0.84 -12.39
CA ARG A 17 4.19 0.54 -12.68
C ARG A 17 2.69 0.76 -12.47
N GLU A 18 1.86 -0.19 -12.84
CA GLU A 18 0.41 -0.11 -12.63
C GLU A 18 0.07 -0.20 -11.15
N VAL A 19 0.69 -1.14 -10.42
CA VAL A 19 0.54 -1.27 -8.96
C VAL A 19 0.96 0.01 -8.25
N ALA A 20 2.14 0.56 -8.59
CA ALA A 20 2.61 1.82 -8.02
C ALA A 20 1.66 2.98 -8.29
N LYS A 21 1.16 3.11 -9.53
CA LYS A 21 0.23 4.19 -9.90
C LYS A 21 -1.09 4.12 -9.11
N VAL A 22 -1.61 2.92 -8.86
CA VAL A 22 -2.82 2.74 -8.05
C VAL A 22 -2.56 3.14 -6.60
N LEU A 23 -1.45 2.70 -6.02
CA LEU A 23 -1.09 3.03 -4.64
C LEU A 23 -0.78 4.52 -4.45
N GLU A 24 -0.11 5.15 -5.43
CA GLU A 24 0.10 6.60 -5.46
C GLU A 24 -1.23 7.36 -5.49
N GLY A 25 -2.23 6.85 -6.21
CA GLY A 25 -3.60 7.39 -6.20
C GLY A 25 -4.28 7.33 -4.83
N LEU A 26 -3.84 6.45 -3.94
CA LEU A 26 -4.28 6.37 -2.53
C LEU A 26 -3.42 7.21 -1.58
N GLY A 27 -2.43 7.94 -2.10
CA GLY A 27 -1.54 8.79 -1.32
C GLY A 27 -0.27 8.10 -0.82
N PHE A 28 0.02 6.87 -1.28
CA PHE A 28 1.34 6.29 -1.04
C PHE A 28 2.40 7.03 -1.84
N THR A 29 3.62 7.06 -1.31
CA THR A 29 4.82 7.40 -2.06
C THR A 29 5.59 6.12 -2.34
N THR A 30 5.93 5.88 -3.61
CA THR A 30 6.82 4.79 -4.00
C THR A 30 8.23 5.08 -3.47
N ALA A 31 8.79 4.14 -2.70
CA ALA A 31 10.09 4.27 -2.06
C ALA A 31 11.04 3.18 -2.57
N LEU A 32 12.33 3.51 -2.68
CA LEU A 32 13.38 2.55 -2.97
C LEU A 32 14.02 2.13 -1.63
N GLY A 33 13.92 0.84 -1.26
CA GLY A 33 14.42 0.34 0.04
C GLY A 33 13.81 -0.99 0.46
N HIS A 34 13.70 -1.24 1.77
CA HIS A 34 13.12 -2.49 2.32
C HIS A 34 11.60 -2.63 2.10
N HIS A 35 10.91 -1.53 1.81
CA HIS A 35 9.50 -1.47 1.46
C HIS A 35 9.34 -0.69 0.16
N ASP A 36 8.35 -1.08 -0.64
CA ASP A 36 8.13 -0.51 -1.97
C ASP A 36 7.27 0.75 -1.91
N HIS A 37 6.41 0.88 -0.88
CA HIS A 37 5.51 2.03 -0.72
C HIS A 37 5.36 2.45 0.73
N VAL A 38 5.22 3.75 0.96
CA VAL A 38 4.97 4.34 2.29
C VAL A 38 3.81 5.32 2.25
N TYR A 39 2.92 5.22 3.23
CA TYR A 39 1.86 6.20 3.50
C TYR A 39 2.14 6.90 4.83
N ASP A 40 2.25 8.22 4.80
CA ASP A 40 2.43 9.03 6.00
C ASP A 40 1.08 9.56 6.48
N TRP A 41 0.68 9.18 7.69
CA TRP A 41 -0.60 9.58 8.27
C TRP A 41 -0.62 11.03 8.75
N GLY A 42 0.53 11.70 8.79
CA GLY A 42 0.74 13.09 9.22
C GLY A 42 0.59 13.34 10.73
N LYS A 43 -0.29 12.58 11.41
CA LYS A 43 -0.50 12.63 12.87
C LYS A 43 0.09 11.39 13.54
N LYS A 44 0.48 11.54 14.81
CA LYS A 44 1.06 10.44 15.60
C LYS A 44 0.03 9.39 15.99
N ASP A 45 -1.20 9.80 16.29
CA ASP A 45 -2.23 8.89 16.79
C ASP A 45 -3.40 8.82 15.81
N ARG A 46 -3.55 7.67 15.15
CA ARG A 46 -4.75 7.30 14.39
C ARG A 46 -5.39 6.12 15.11
N SER A 47 -6.71 6.07 15.04
CA SER A 47 -7.44 4.92 15.58
C SER A 47 -7.16 3.66 14.75
N VAL A 48 -7.26 2.50 15.40
CA VAL A 48 -7.17 1.20 14.71
C VAL A 48 -8.20 1.11 13.58
N GLU A 49 -9.41 1.62 13.82
CA GLU A 49 -10.50 1.64 12.84
C GLU A 49 -10.15 2.46 11.59
N GLU A 50 -9.50 3.62 11.74
CA GLU A 50 -9.02 4.40 10.58
C GLU A 50 -7.99 3.63 9.76
N VAL A 51 -7.09 2.89 10.43
CA VAL A 51 -6.08 2.07 9.74
C VAL A 51 -6.77 0.94 8.99
N LEU A 52 -7.67 0.19 9.62
CA LEU A 52 -8.39 -0.90 8.97
C LEU A 52 -9.20 -0.43 7.76
N ASN A 53 -9.92 0.69 7.90
CA ASN A 53 -10.66 1.29 6.79
C ASN A 53 -9.76 1.73 5.63
N PHE A 54 -8.54 2.16 5.91
CA PHE A 54 -7.57 2.47 4.87
C PHE A 54 -7.04 1.19 4.18
N LEU A 55 -6.75 0.14 4.95
CA LEU A 55 -6.32 -1.15 4.40
C LEU A 55 -7.40 -1.81 3.54
N GLU A 56 -8.68 -1.63 3.87
CA GLU A 56 -9.79 -2.02 3.00
C GLU A 56 -9.77 -1.27 1.66
N LYS A 57 -9.44 0.03 1.65
CA LYS A 57 -9.29 0.78 0.39
C LYS A 57 -8.13 0.27 -0.44
N VAL A 58 -6.99 -0.02 0.19
CA VAL A 58 -5.83 -0.63 -0.48
C VAL A 58 -6.21 -1.99 -1.07
N HIS A 59 -6.84 -2.85 -0.28
CA HIS A 59 -7.27 -4.18 -0.71
C HIS A 59 -8.18 -4.12 -1.94
N ASN A 60 -9.21 -3.26 -1.87
CA ASN A 60 -10.15 -3.09 -2.97
C ASN A 60 -9.49 -2.49 -4.21
N ALA A 61 -8.53 -1.57 -4.05
CA ALA A 61 -7.81 -0.96 -5.17
C ALA A 61 -6.88 -1.95 -5.89
N LEU A 62 -6.29 -2.90 -5.18
CA LEU A 62 -5.40 -3.93 -5.75
C LEU A 62 -6.15 -5.19 -6.22
N LYS A 63 -7.46 -5.28 -5.99
CA LYS A 63 -8.27 -6.44 -6.34
C LYS A 63 -8.23 -6.71 -7.85
N GLY A 64 -7.94 -7.95 -8.22
CA GLY A 64 -7.84 -8.38 -9.61
C GLY A 64 -6.48 -8.09 -10.27
N MET A 65 -5.55 -7.42 -9.57
CA MET A 65 -4.21 -7.14 -10.10
C MET A 65 -3.23 -8.32 -9.93
N ASN A 66 -3.65 -9.41 -9.28
CA ASN A 66 -2.82 -10.59 -9.00
C ASN A 66 -1.48 -10.23 -8.33
N VAL A 67 -1.56 -9.38 -7.29
CA VAL A 67 -0.43 -8.93 -6.47
C VAL A 67 -0.65 -9.34 -5.03
N GLN A 68 0.40 -9.82 -4.38
CA GLN A 68 0.39 -10.03 -2.93
C GLN A 68 1.09 -8.86 -2.24
N TYR A 69 0.70 -8.57 -1.00
CA TYR A 69 1.34 -7.50 -0.25
C TYR A 69 1.35 -7.79 1.25
N GLU A 70 2.37 -7.27 1.92
CA GLU A 70 2.52 -7.24 3.36
C GLU A 70 2.37 -5.81 3.85
N VAL A 71 1.69 -5.64 4.98
CA VAL A 71 1.42 -4.34 5.59
C VAL A 71 2.09 -4.26 6.95
N THR A 72 2.85 -3.19 7.18
CA THR A 72 3.40 -2.86 8.51
C THR A 72 3.04 -1.43 8.88
N THR A 73 2.44 -1.22 10.05
CA THR A 73 2.10 0.13 10.56
C THR A 73 2.87 0.40 11.85
N LEU A 74 3.62 1.52 11.89
CA LEU A 74 4.51 1.93 13.00
C LEU A 74 4.38 3.42 13.32
#